data_AF-A0AAW6NFV3-F1
#
_entry.id   AF-A0AAW6NFV3-F1
#
_cell.length_a   1.000
_cell.length_b   1.000
_cell.length_c   1.000
_cell.angle_alpha   90.00
_cell.angle_beta   90.00
_cell.angle_gamma   90.00
#
_symmetry.space_group_name_H-M   'P 1'
#
loop_
_entity.id
_entity.type
_entity.pdbx_description
1 polymer ?
#
loop_
_entity_poly.entity_id
_entity_poly.type
_entity_poly.pdbx_seq_one_letter_code
_entity_poly.pdbx_strand_id
1 'polypeptide(L)'
;MILNGAGFSIRKWAASLGCAAGLMVPAPAFAQDWQGVVIGQSGPKSPSAFSDAFYAAGALRTGGLEAVQMLRDQPRAAAVAALEALNGSERAVVYLTGPLTEDGAGIVLEGGALRFDDVVGGLVNAGVSKLALLVETCPMQNARPVLPLSQPGLEMLGAVSAGGDGTCPEIGMRLTDLLKSKLQADTSLGGLLSAVTVRSDLQDDLVLRAPLPVAPVVSLISDDVVTSSVVSLTPVSAPSANVGLMPVALETASVSASPDAGEVVIFAPTPQAQQAALPRAAGLPEPSIIVGIIEDLTLASFSPAEPLGEVTSNEISYENLEARRALRAQDAALFATLVGSGAFDPPSPLLAAALQTELSRMGCYTSGVDGKWGPGSRRSVGRYFDEIDGVEAVSQDPSVELFRQIVLQDDITCPAPVAAAAAPRATAKRSSSGTTSRAATKPRTTTRRAAPKPAAKAAPKRTISGGRLGGVFR
;
A
#
# COMPACT_ATOMS: atom_id res chain seq x y z
N MET A 1 -42.21 -67.29 33.23
CA MET A 1 -42.18 -68.52 32.41
C MET A 1 -43.47 -68.54 31.60
N ILE A 2 -43.37 -68.70 30.27
CA ILE A 2 -44.46 -68.77 29.25
C ILE A 2 -45.07 -67.39 28.88
N LEU A 3 -44.64 -66.68 27.82
CA LEU A 3 -44.82 -66.81 26.34
C LEU A 3 -46.25 -66.54 25.81
N ASN A 4 -46.37 -65.50 24.97
CA ASN A 4 -47.20 -65.32 23.75
C ASN A 4 -47.46 -63.81 23.54
N GLY A 5 -47.28 -63.16 22.37
CA GLY A 5 -47.14 -63.63 21.01
C GLY A 5 -48.20 -62.97 20.12
N ALA A 6 -47.91 -61.78 19.56
CA ALA A 6 -48.58 -61.16 18.40
C ALA A 6 -47.74 -59.92 18.03
N GLY A 7 -47.07 -59.83 16.88
CA GLY A 7 -47.60 -59.98 15.53
C GLY A 7 -47.63 -58.58 14.91
N PHE A 8 -46.47 -58.05 14.47
CA PHE A 8 -46.42 -56.74 13.81
C PHE A 8 -45.96 -56.85 12.36
N SER A 9 -46.79 -56.27 11.51
CA SER A 9 -46.83 -56.34 10.05
C SER A 9 -45.76 -55.44 9.43
N ILE A 10 -45.00 -56.00 8.49
CA ILE A 10 -44.04 -55.29 7.63
C ILE A 10 -44.84 -54.46 6.62
N ARG A 11 -44.91 -53.14 6.80
CA ARG A 11 -45.41 -52.19 5.80
C ARG A 11 -44.25 -51.42 5.15
N LYS A 12 -44.02 -51.81 3.90
CA LYS A 12 -43.48 -51.10 2.73
C LYS A 12 -42.93 -49.70 2.98
N TRP A 13 -41.64 -49.57 2.71
CA TRP A 13 -40.93 -48.32 2.41
C TRP A 13 -41.48 -47.71 1.12
N ALA A 14 -41.98 -46.48 1.18
CA ALA A 14 -42.16 -45.61 0.03
C ALA A 14 -41.16 -44.44 0.20
N ALA A 15 -40.09 -44.48 -0.58
CA ALA A 15 -39.12 -43.40 -0.65
C ALA A 15 -39.74 -42.24 -1.45
N SER A 16 -40.22 -41.21 -0.75
CA SER A 16 -40.53 -39.92 -1.33
C SER A 16 -39.23 -39.14 -1.53
N LEU A 17 -38.70 -39.15 -2.75
CA LEU A 17 -37.70 -38.20 -3.23
C LEU A 17 -38.37 -36.82 -3.32
N GLY A 18 -38.37 -36.09 -2.21
CA GLY A 18 -38.68 -34.67 -2.18
C GLY A 18 -37.48 -33.90 -2.70
N CYS A 19 -37.60 -33.35 -3.91
CA CYS A 19 -36.70 -32.34 -4.44
C CYS A 19 -36.82 -31.08 -3.56
N ALA A 20 -35.98 -30.97 -2.53
CA ALA A 20 -35.81 -29.76 -1.75
C ALA A 20 -34.96 -28.80 -2.57
N ALA A 21 -35.62 -27.96 -3.39
CA ALA A 21 -35.01 -26.77 -3.95
C ALA A 21 -34.71 -25.81 -2.79
N GLY A 22 -33.53 -25.99 -2.17
CA GLY A 22 -33.02 -25.08 -1.15
C GLY A 22 -32.69 -23.75 -1.80
N LEU A 23 -33.57 -22.76 -1.61
CA LEU A 23 -33.25 -21.35 -1.77
C LEU A 23 -32.06 -21.04 -0.84
N MET A 24 -30.84 -21.08 -1.38
CA MET A 24 -29.68 -20.50 -0.70
C MET A 24 -29.89 -18.99 -0.69
N VAL A 25 -30.47 -18.49 0.39
CA VAL A 25 -30.46 -17.06 0.68
C VAL A 25 -28.98 -16.71 0.93
N PRO A 26 -28.36 -15.83 0.13
CA PRO A 26 -27.00 -15.40 0.42
C PRO A 26 -27.00 -14.80 1.82
N ALA A 27 -26.17 -15.35 2.71
CA ALA A 27 -25.94 -14.71 3.99
C ALA A 27 -25.42 -13.30 3.69
N PRO A 28 -25.99 -12.24 4.31
CA PRO A 28 -25.46 -10.91 4.11
C PRO A 28 -23.99 -10.95 4.49
N ALA A 29 -23.12 -10.58 3.54
CA ALA A 29 -21.74 -10.31 3.85
C ALA A 29 -21.76 -9.18 4.88
N PHE A 30 -21.40 -9.49 6.13
CA PHE A 30 -21.29 -8.49 7.18
C PHE A 30 -20.04 -7.66 6.88
N ALA A 31 -20.17 -6.68 5.98
CA ALA A 31 -19.20 -5.61 5.85
C ALA A 31 -19.04 -4.99 7.24
N GLN A 32 -17.79 -4.85 7.71
CA GLN A 32 -17.58 -4.19 8.99
C GLN A 32 -18.01 -2.74 8.86
N ASP A 33 -18.79 -2.22 9.82
CA ASP A 33 -19.24 -0.80 9.85
C ASP A 33 -18.10 0.21 10.10
N TRP A 34 -16.85 -0.19 9.90
CA TRP A 34 -15.66 0.63 10.10
C TRP A 34 -15.16 1.19 8.78
N GLN A 35 -15.01 2.52 8.74
CA GLN A 35 -14.33 3.20 7.63
C GLN A 35 -12.90 3.59 8.03
N GLY A 36 -11.97 3.58 7.09
CA GLY A 36 -10.55 3.78 7.32
C GLY A 36 -9.96 4.93 6.50
N VAL A 37 -9.16 5.79 7.15
CA VAL A 37 -8.29 6.76 6.47
C VAL A 37 -6.85 6.53 6.92
N VAL A 38 -5.94 6.42 5.94
CA VAL A 38 -4.53 6.16 6.16
C VAL A 38 -3.70 7.24 5.49
N ILE A 39 -3.01 8.06 6.28
CA ILE A 39 -2.23 9.21 5.79
C ILE A 39 -0.75 8.96 6.05
N GLY A 40 0.04 8.92 4.97
CA GLY A 40 1.49 8.81 5.02
C GLY A 40 2.16 10.02 4.39
N GLN A 41 2.91 10.78 5.20
CA GLN A 41 3.72 11.91 4.74
C GLN A 41 5.20 11.59 4.87
N SER A 42 5.85 11.35 3.75
CA SER A 42 7.29 11.17 3.68
C SER A 42 8.00 12.49 3.94
N GLY A 43 9.15 12.42 4.59
CA GLY A 43 10.02 13.57 4.77
C GLY A 43 11.39 13.15 5.30
N PRO A 44 12.35 14.08 5.40
CA PRO A 44 13.71 13.77 5.86
C PRO A 44 13.76 13.11 7.25
N LYS A 45 12.79 13.39 8.12
CA LYS A 45 12.66 12.81 9.46
C LYS A 45 11.83 11.51 9.52
N SER A 46 11.11 11.20 8.44
CA SER A 46 10.20 10.06 8.35
C SER A 46 10.24 9.45 6.94
N PRO A 47 11.40 8.93 6.49
CA PRO A 47 11.54 8.43 5.12
C PRO A 47 10.72 7.17 4.84
N SER A 48 10.34 6.43 5.89
CA SER A 48 9.52 5.21 5.79
C SER A 48 8.02 5.47 5.83
N ALA A 49 7.56 6.70 6.09
CA ALA A 49 6.16 7.01 6.35
C ALA A 49 5.23 6.52 5.22
N PHE A 50 5.62 6.68 3.96
CA PHE A 50 4.83 6.13 2.87
C PHE A 50 4.73 4.59 2.92
N SER A 51 5.85 3.89 3.09
CA SER A 51 5.86 2.43 3.20
C SER A 51 5.02 1.96 4.38
N ASP A 52 5.10 2.67 5.52
CA ASP A 52 4.33 2.37 6.73
C ASP A 52 2.82 2.52 6.49
N ALA A 53 2.40 3.64 5.89
CA ALA A 53 1.02 3.87 5.50
C ALA A 53 0.51 2.82 4.49
N PHE A 54 1.33 2.46 3.50
CA PHE A 54 0.97 1.46 2.50
C PHE A 54 0.69 0.10 3.15
N TYR A 55 1.59 -0.38 4.00
CA TYR A 55 1.42 -1.65 4.70
C TYR A 55 0.28 -1.61 5.71
N ALA A 56 0.07 -0.49 6.41
CA ALA A 56 -1.05 -0.32 7.31
C ALA A 56 -2.40 -0.38 6.56
N ALA A 57 -2.53 0.31 5.43
CA ALA A 57 -3.74 0.26 4.61
C ALA A 57 -4.03 -1.15 4.09
N GLY A 58 -3.01 -1.85 3.58
CA GLY A 58 -3.14 -3.24 3.16
C GLY A 58 -3.55 -4.18 4.30
N ALA A 59 -2.95 -4.01 5.47
CA ALA A 59 -3.28 -4.78 6.67
C ALA A 59 -4.74 -4.55 7.13
N LEU A 60 -5.19 -3.29 7.16
CA LEU A 60 -6.58 -2.96 7.51
C LEU A 60 -7.60 -3.55 6.52
N ARG A 61 -7.31 -3.49 5.21
CA ARG A 61 -8.16 -4.12 4.18
C ARG A 61 -8.21 -5.63 4.31
N THR A 62 -7.06 -6.27 4.48
CA THR A 62 -6.98 -7.71 4.79
C THR A 62 -7.68 -8.05 6.10
N GLY A 63 -7.79 -7.10 7.03
CA GLY A 63 -8.56 -7.21 8.27
C GLY A 63 -10.07 -6.97 8.13
N GLY A 64 -10.60 -6.85 6.91
CA GLY A 64 -12.03 -6.74 6.63
C GLY A 64 -12.57 -5.31 6.57
N LEU A 65 -11.71 -4.28 6.57
CA LEU A 65 -12.14 -2.90 6.31
C LEU A 65 -12.13 -2.66 4.79
N GLU A 66 -13.30 -2.69 4.17
CA GLU A 66 -13.44 -2.50 2.72
C GLU A 66 -13.15 -1.05 2.31
N ALA A 67 -13.65 -0.08 3.08
CA ALA A 67 -13.49 1.34 2.80
C ALA A 67 -12.24 1.93 3.47
N VAL A 68 -11.06 1.68 2.91
CA VAL A 68 -9.80 2.29 3.37
C VAL A 68 -9.22 3.23 2.33
N GLN A 69 -9.36 4.54 2.57
CA GLN A 69 -8.74 5.59 1.74
C GLN A 69 -7.29 5.82 2.19
N MET A 70 -6.34 5.68 1.25
CA MET A 70 -4.92 5.92 1.52
C MET A 70 -4.45 7.20 0.81
N LEU A 71 -3.80 8.08 1.56
CA LEU A 71 -3.22 9.33 1.07
C LEU A 71 -1.70 9.28 1.22
N ARG A 72 -1.02 9.50 0.09
CA ARG A 72 0.44 9.59 0.01
C ARG A 72 0.86 11.03 -0.27
N ASP A 73 1.71 11.57 0.61
CA ASP A 73 2.41 12.85 0.43
C ASP A 73 1.46 13.98 0.01
N GLN A 74 0.23 13.93 0.51
CA GLN A 74 -0.84 14.86 0.15
C GLN A 74 -0.82 16.11 1.05
N PRO A 75 -1.21 17.28 0.54
CA PRO A 75 -1.32 18.48 1.34
C PRO A 75 -2.40 18.34 2.42
N ARG A 76 -2.28 19.13 3.48
CA ARG A 76 -3.21 19.17 4.61
C ARG A 76 -4.67 19.28 4.17
N ALA A 77 -4.96 20.08 3.14
CA ALA A 77 -6.33 20.25 2.65
C ALA A 77 -6.94 18.92 2.16
N ALA A 78 -6.17 18.08 1.45
CA ALA A 78 -6.63 16.78 0.99
C ALA A 78 -6.77 15.78 2.16
N ALA A 79 -5.86 15.82 3.14
CA ALA A 79 -5.99 15.03 4.36
C ALA A 79 -7.25 15.38 5.16
N VAL A 80 -7.58 16.68 5.27
CA VAL A 80 -8.82 17.13 5.93
C VAL A 80 -10.04 16.66 5.15
N ALA A 81 -10.06 16.80 3.82
CA ALA A 81 -11.18 16.33 3.00
C ALA A 81 -11.40 14.81 3.11
N ALA A 82 -10.33 14.02 3.20
CA ALA A 82 -10.43 12.58 3.44
C ALA A 82 -11.02 12.24 4.82
N LEU A 83 -10.67 13.01 5.85
CA LEU A 83 -11.26 12.85 7.18
C LEU A 83 -12.74 13.27 7.20
N GLU A 84 -13.11 14.33 6.48
CA GLU A 84 -14.51 14.75 6.30
C GLU A 84 -15.35 13.71 5.53
N ALA A 85 -14.72 12.89 4.68
CA ALA A 85 -15.41 11.79 4.01
C ALA A 85 -15.88 10.69 4.98
N LEU A 86 -15.35 10.66 6.22
CA LEU A 86 -15.83 9.77 7.28
C LEU A 86 -17.13 10.27 7.92
N ASN A 87 -17.65 11.45 7.53
CA ASN A 87 -18.88 12.00 8.08
C ASN A 87 -20.05 11.02 8.01
N GLY A 88 -20.77 10.88 9.13
CA GLY A 88 -21.89 9.95 9.24
C GLY A 88 -21.51 8.50 9.54
N SER A 89 -20.21 8.17 9.60
CA SER A 89 -19.76 6.85 10.06
C SER A 89 -19.85 6.77 11.57
N GLU A 90 -20.44 5.69 12.11
CA GLU A 90 -20.41 5.45 13.56
C GLU A 90 -18.99 5.13 14.04
N ARG A 91 -18.21 4.41 13.20
CA ARG A 91 -16.91 3.85 13.57
C ARG A 91 -15.84 4.18 12.54
N ALA A 92 -14.69 4.67 12.99
CA ALA A 92 -13.60 5.07 12.11
C ALA A 92 -12.23 4.60 12.61
N VAL A 93 -11.36 4.22 11.69
CA VAL A 93 -9.93 4.00 11.92
C VAL A 93 -9.14 5.07 11.19
N VAL A 94 -8.29 5.78 11.91
CA VAL A 94 -7.38 6.77 11.34
C VAL A 94 -5.95 6.35 11.65
N TYR A 95 -5.18 6.05 10.60
CA TYR A 95 -3.75 5.77 10.71
C TYR A 95 -2.95 6.96 10.18
N LEU A 96 -2.03 7.47 10.99
CA LEU A 96 -1.19 8.63 10.67
C LEU A 96 0.28 8.27 10.77
N THR A 97 1.06 8.61 9.76
CA THR A 97 2.51 8.51 9.81
C THR A 97 3.18 9.66 9.05
N GLY A 98 4.24 10.20 9.63
CA GLY A 98 4.96 11.32 9.05
C GLY A 98 5.78 12.08 10.08
N PRO A 99 6.41 13.21 9.72
CA PRO A 99 7.13 14.06 10.66
C PRO A 99 6.15 14.64 11.68
N LEU A 100 6.44 14.50 12.97
CA LEU A 100 5.68 15.09 14.05
C LEU A 100 5.94 16.60 14.12
N THR A 101 4.94 17.32 14.63
CA THR A 101 5.12 18.68 15.12
C THR A 101 6.09 18.71 16.29
N GLU A 102 6.68 19.88 16.59
CA GLU A 102 7.67 20.01 17.68
C GLU A 102 7.12 19.62 19.06
N ASP A 103 5.82 19.87 19.29
CA ASP A 103 5.10 19.48 20.50
C ASP A 103 4.55 18.04 20.45
N GLY A 104 4.74 17.32 19.34
CA GLY A 104 4.30 15.94 19.14
C GLY A 104 2.79 15.71 19.07
N ALA A 105 1.98 16.77 19.03
CA ALA A 105 0.51 16.70 19.02
C ALA A 105 -0.09 16.75 17.59
N GLY A 106 0.70 16.43 16.57
CA GLY A 106 0.23 16.33 15.18
C GLY A 106 1.32 15.83 14.23
N ILE A 107 0.95 15.62 12.97
CA ILE A 107 1.89 15.39 11.87
C ILE A 107 2.00 16.64 10.99
N VAL A 108 3.19 16.91 10.47
CA VAL A 108 3.48 18.00 9.54
C VAL A 108 3.19 17.53 8.14
N LEU A 109 2.25 18.20 7.46
CA LEU A 109 1.93 17.99 6.05
C LEU A 109 2.32 19.24 5.24
N GLU A 110 2.29 19.14 3.92
CA GLU A 110 2.33 20.32 3.06
C GLU A 110 1.12 21.22 3.36
N GLY A 111 1.32 22.52 3.52
CA GLY A 111 0.25 23.46 3.87
C GLY A 111 -0.14 23.50 5.34
N GLY A 112 0.56 22.78 6.23
CA GLY A 112 0.46 22.95 7.68
C GLY A 112 0.38 21.65 8.47
N ALA A 113 0.31 21.77 9.80
CA ALA A 113 0.16 20.62 10.68
C ALA A 113 -1.28 20.09 10.69
N LEU A 114 -1.43 18.77 10.68
CA LEU A 114 -2.65 18.06 11.03
C LEU A 114 -2.58 17.69 12.51
N ARG A 115 -3.28 18.45 13.36
CA ARG A 115 -3.29 18.29 14.82
C ARG A 115 -4.19 17.12 15.21
N PHE A 116 -3.76 16.30 16.16
CA PHE A 116 -4.56 15.15 16.58
C PHE A 116 -5.86 15.57 17.27
N ASP A 117 -5.86 16.67 18.04
CA ASP A 117 -7.09 17.22 18.64
C ASP A 117 -8.09 17.71 17.58
N ASP A 118 -7.61 18.33 16.50
CA ASP A 118 -8.47 18.78 15.39
C ASP A 118 -9.08 17.58 14.66
N VAL A 119 -8.31 16.51 14.46
CA VAL A 119 -8.80 15.25 13.85
C VAL A 119 -9.90 14.63 14.71
N VAL A 120 -9.66 14.46 16.02
CA VAL A 120 -10.65 13.87 16.93
C VAL A 120 -11.89 14.76 17.04
N GLY A 121 -11.72 16.06 17.26
CA GLY A 121 -12.84 16.99 17.36
C GLY A 121 -13.66 17.06 16.07
N GLY A 122 -13.00 17.04 14.91
CA GLY A 122 -13.68 16.99 13.61
C GLY A 122 -14.55 15.73 13.45
N LEU A 123 -14.01 14.56 13.79
CA LEU A 123 -14.73 13.29 13.68
C LEU A 123 -15.88 13.16 14.69
N VAL A 124 -15.72 13.68 15.91
CA VAL A 124 -16.82 13.73 16.89
C VAL A 124 -17.95 14.61 16.39
N ASN A 125 -17.64 15.80 15.85
CA ASN A 125 -18.64 16.69 15.26
C ASN A 125 -19.32 16.07 14.02
N ALA A 126 -18.64 15.13 13.38
CA ALA A 126 -19.12 14.38 12.23
C ALA A 126 -20.00 13.17 12.57
N GLY A 127 -20.20 12.89 13.87
CA GLY A 127 -21.03 11.78 14.36
C GLY A 127 -20.29 10.47 14.62
N VAL A 128 -18.95 10.46 14.54
CA VAL A 128 -18.15 9.29 14.91
C VAL A 128 -18.22 9.08 16.43
N SER A 129 -18.67 7.91 16.86
CA SER A 129 -18.78 7.53 18.27
C SER A 129 -17.73 6.51 18.70
N LYS A 130 -17.09 5.81 17.76
CA LYS A 130 -15.96 4.89 18.00
C LYS A 130 -14.78 5.21 17.09
N LEU A 131 -13.61 5.48 17.66
CA LEU A 131 -12.41 5.88 16.91
C LEU A 131 -11.17 5.06 17.30
N ALA A 132 -10.50 4.47 16.33
CA ALA A 132 -9.13 3.99 16.49
C ALA A 132 -8.14 4.98 15.85
N LEU A 133 -7.41 5.73 16.67
CA LEU A 133 -6.35 6.66 16.23
C LEU A 133 -4.97 6.00 16.39
N LEU A 134 -4.37 5.63 15.27
CA LEU A 134 -3.11 4.89 15.21
C LEU A 134 -2.01 5.80 14.65
N VAL A 135 -0.92 5.98 15.38
CA VAL A 135 0.13 6.95 15.04
C VAL A 135 1.50 6.26 14.96
N GLU A 136 2.14 6.28 13.80
CA GLU A 136 3.46 5.67 13.58
C GLU A 136 4.53 6.75 13.39
N THR A 137 5.47 6.84 14.33
CA THR A 137 6.40 7.99 14.46
C THR A 137 7.88 7.61 14.43
N CYS A 138 8.20 6.33 14.24
CA CYS A 138 9.56 5.82 14.15
C CYS A 138 10.12 5.89 12.71
N PRO A 139 11.45 6.02 12.49
CA PRO A 139 12.55 5.78 13.45
C PRO A 139 13.37 7.01 13.92
N MET A 140 13.16 8.23 13.41
CA MET A 140 14.13 9.34 13.58
C MET A 140 13.59 10.60 14.29
N GLN A 141 12.63 10.45 15.20
CA GLN A 141 11.97 11.60 15.82
C GLN A 141 12.27 11.67 17.32
N ASN A 142 12.92 12.75 17.74
CA ASN A 142 13.09 13.09 19.16
C ASN A 142 11.80 13.69 19.77
N ALA A 143 10.75 13.87 18.96
CA ALA A 143 9.47 14.39 19.41
C ALA A 143 8.66 13.26 20.05
N ARG A 144 8.19 13.51 21.27
CA ARG A 144 7.32 12.58 21.97
C ARG A 144 5.88 12.78 21.46
N PRO A 145 5.23 11.75 20.89
CA PRO A 145 3.86 11.88 20.44
C PRO A 145 2.91 12.11 21.62
N VAL A 146 1.96 13.02 21.44
CA VAL A 146 0.96 13.40 22.44
C VAL A 146 -0.41 13.06 21.87
N LEU A 147 -0.95 11.91 22.25
CA LEU A 147 -2.31 11.53 21.86
C LEU A 147 -3.35 12.40 22.58
N PRO A 148 -4.44 12.75 21.89
CA PRO A 148 -5.55 13.51 22.47
C PRO A 148 -6.22 12.71 23.59
N LEU A 149 -6.93 13.42 24.48
CA LEU A 149 -7.82 12.75 25.43
C LEU A 149 -9.13 12.36 24.71
N SER A 150 -9.75 11.27 25.14
CA SER A 150 -11.10 10.93 24.70
C SER A 150 -12.07 12.08 25.04
N GLN A 151 -13.02 12.34 24.14
CA GLN A 151 -14.02 13.40 24.28
C GLN A 151 -15.36 12.79 24.73
N PRO A 152 -16.25 13.57 25.41
CA PRO A 152 -17.55 13.07 25.80
C PRO A 152 -18.35 12.52 24.61
N GLY A 153 -18.82 11.27 24.73
CA GLY A 153 -19.58 10.60 23.66
C GLY A 153 -18.73 9.90 22.60
N LEU A 154 -17.40 9.92 22.75
CA LEU A 154 -16.46 9.15 21.93
C LEU A 154 -15.85 8.01 22.74
N GLU A 155 -15.84 6.80 22.18
CA GLU A 155 -14.98 5.70 22.61
C GLU A 155 -13.73 5.68 21.71
N MET A 156 -12.55 5.73 22.30
CA MET A 156 -11.29 5.89 21.56
C MET A 156 -10.24 4.84 21.94
N LEU A 157 -9.56 4.31 20.91
CA LEU A 157 -8.30 3.59 21.07
C LEU A 157 -7.23 4.43 20.39
N GLY A 158 -6.36 5.02 21.20
CA GLY A 158 -5.17 5.69 20.74
C GLY A 158 -3.98 4.76 20.87
N ALA A 159 -3.22 4.55 19.79
CA ALA A 159 -1.99 3.77 19.83
C ALA A 159 -0.85 4.53 19.13
N VAL A 160 0.35 4.47 19.72
CA VAL A 160 1.55 5.04 19.11
C VAL A 160 2.70 4.05 19.13
N SER A 161 3.44 3.95 18.01
CA SER A 161 4.60 3.06 17.93
C SER A 161 5.71 3.46 18.91
N ALA A 162 5.98 4.75 19.10
CA ALA A 162 6.98 5.21 20.06
C ALA A 162 6.53 5.05 21.52
N GLY A 163 7.49 4.70 22.39
CA GLY A 163 7.31 4.66 23.84
C GLY A 163 7.01 6.04 24.43
N GLY A 164 6.60 6.07 25.70
CA GLY A 164 6.33 7.33 26.42
C GLY A 164 7.56 8.24 26.59
N ASP A 165 8.76 7.75 26.35
CA ASP A 165 10.02 8.49 26.30
C ASP A 165 10.43 8.92 24.88
N GLY A 166 9.62 8.58 23.87
CA GLY A 166 9.92 8.79 22.46
C GLY A 166 10.82 7.70 21.85
N THR A 167 11.22 6.69 22.62
CA THR A 167 12.08 5.62 22.12
C THR A 167 11.28 4.68 21.21
N CYS A 168 11.84 4.39 20.04
CA CYS A 168 11.24 3.45 19.11
C CYS A 168 11.40 2.00 19.59
N PRO A 169 10.38 1.14 19.38
CA PRO A 169 10.46 -0.25 19.75
C PRO A 169 11.45 -0.99 18.85
N GLU A 170 11.84 -2.20 19.27
CA GLU A 170 12.69 -3.06 18.46
C GLU A 170 12.05 -3.36 17.08
N ILE A 171 12.88 -3.70 16.10
CA ILE A 171 12.44 -4.06 14.76
C ILE A 171 11.40 -5.20 14.86
N GLY A 172 10.27 -5.07 14.18
CA GLY A 172 9.17 -6.05 14.23
C GLY A 172 8.10 -5.74 15.28
N MET A 173 8.31 -4.72 16.11
CA MET A 173 7.38 -4.30 17.17
C MET A 173 6.79 -2.91 16.92
N ARG A 174 7.02 -2.33 15.73
CA ARG A 174 6.36 -1.08 15.32
C ARG A 174 4.88 -1.33 15.05
N LEU A 175 4.09 -0.27 15.01
CA LEU A 175 2.65 -0.37 14.77
C LEU A 175 2.38 -1.03 13.40
N THR A 176 3.10 -0.62 12.36
CA THR A 176 3.03 -1.26 11.02
C THR A 176 3.41 -2.73 11.06
N ASP A 177 4.45 -3.10 11.80
CA ASP A 177 4.94 -4.48 11.88
C ASP A 177 3.91 -5.39 12.58
N LEU A 178 3.27 -4.88 13.63
CA LEU A 178 2.21 -5.59 14.35
C LEU A 178 0.99 -5.78 13.46
N LEU A 179 0.54 -4.74 12.76
CA LEU A 179 -0.54 -4.82 11.77
C LEU A 179 -0.20 -5.88 10.71
N LYS A 180 1.02 -5.89 10.18
CA LYS A 180 1.41 -6.86 9.13
C LYS A 180 1.49 -8.30 9.63
N SER A 181 2.07 -8.54 10.81
CA SER A 181 2.50 -9.88 11.23
C SER A 181 1.44 -10.68 11.97
N LYS A 182 0.45 -10.02 12.58
CA LYS A 182 -0.45 -10.64 13.55
C LYS A 182 -1.94 -10.48 13.22
N LEU A 183 -2.25 -9.97 12.03
CA LEU A 183 -3.60 -10.02 11.46
C LEU A 183 -3.94 -11.45 11.04
N GLN A 184 -4.18 -12.30 12.03
CA GLN A 184 -4.85 -13.60 11.85
C GLN A 184 -6.36 -13.42 12.06
N ALA A 185 -7.16 -14.37 11.57
CA ALA A 185 -8.61 -14.33 11.71
C ALA A 185 -9.04 -14.06 13.18
N ASP A 186 -9.99 -13.13 13.34
CA ASP A 186 -10.59 -12.73 14.62
C ASP A 186 -9.63 -12.12 15.67
N THR A 187 -8.61 -11.38 15.23
CA THR A 187 -7.71 -10.68 16.16
C THR A 187 -8.29 -9.33 16.57
N SER A 188 -8.41 -9.11 17.87
CA SER A 188 -8.82 -7.81 18.42
C SER A 188 -7.67 -6.79 18.30
N LEU A 189 -7.98 -5.56 17.88
CA LEU A 189 -6.98 -4.52 17.64
C LEU A 189 -6.26 -4.15 18.94
N GLY A 190 -6.96 -4.03 20.06
CA GLY A 190 -6.35 -3.81 21.37
C GLY A 190 -5.36 -4.92 21.76
N GLY A 191 -5.69 -6.19 21.49
CA GLY A 191 -4.80 -7.33 21.73
C GLY A 191 -3.56 -7.29 20.83
N LEU A 192 -3.75 -6.98 19.54
CA LEU A 192 -2.69 -6.82 18.54
C LEU A 192 -1.67 -5.76 18.96
N LEU A 193 -2.16 -4.66 19.53
CA LEU A 193 -1.38 -3.47 19.86
C LEU A 193 -0.82 -3.47 21.30
N SER A 194 -0.98 -4.57 22.04
CA SER A 194 -0.45 -4.72 23.41
C SER A 194 1.06 -4.48 23.56
N ALA A 195 1.80 -4.53 22.45
CA ALA A 195 3.24 -4.29 22.38
C ALA A 195 3.64 -2.81 22.19
N VAL A 196 2.69 -1.92 21.90
CA VAL A 196 2.94 -0.48 21.71
C VAL A 196 2.28 0.35 22.81
N THR A 197 2.54 1.66 22.83
CA THR A 197 1.87 2.55 23.78
C THR A 197 0.40 2.68 23.40
N VAL A 198 -0.50 2.03 24.16
CA VAL A 198 -1.94 2.06 23.94
C VAL A 198 -2.65 2.81 25.07
N ARG A 199 -3.63 3.60 24.69
CA ARG A 199 -4.67 4.14 25.56
C ARG A 199 -6.01 3.80 24.96
N SER A 200 -6.87 3.12 25.71
CA SER A 200 -8.20 2.73 25.24
C SER A 200 -9.25 3.02 26.28
N ASP A 201 -10.37 3.61 25.85
CA ASP A 201 -11.66 3.61 26.53
C ASP A 201 -12.77 2.93 25.71
N LEU A 202 -12.40 2.25 24.61
CA LEU A 202 -13.32 1.40 23.84
C LEU A 202 -13.83 0.23 24.68
N GLN A 203 -15.15 0.10 24.75
CA GLN A 203 -15.82 -1.02 25.43
C GLN A 203 -15.87 -2.26 24.54
N ASP A 204 -16.05 -2.06 23.22
CA ASP A 204 -15.97 -3.11 22.21
C ASP A 204 -14.71 -2.94 21.38
N ASP A 205 -13.80 -3.92 21.43
CA ASP A 205 -12.57 -3.87 20.64
C ASP A 205 -12.86 -4.06 19.15
N LEU A 206 -12.14 -3.34 18.29
CA LEU A 206 -12.19 -3.56 16.84
C LEU A 206 -11.65 -4.96 16.57
N VAL A 207 -12.49 -5.88 16.13
CA VAL A 207 -12.04 -7.22 15.72
C VAL A 207 -11.79 -7.20 14.22
N LEU A 208 -10.52 -7.20 13.84
CA LEU A 208 -10.13 -7.32 12.44
C LEU A 208 -10.37 -8.77 12.00
N ARG A 209 -11.30 -8.96 11.06
CA ARG A 209 -11.65 -10.28 10.53
C ARG A 209 -11.20 -10.34 9.10
N ALA A 210 -10.23 -11.20 8.84
CA ALA A 210 -9.91 -11.53 7.47
C ALA A 210 -11.18 -12.06 6.78
N PRO A 211 -11.52 -11.55 5.58
CA PRO A 211 -12.63 -12.11 4.83
C PRO A 211 -12.38 -13.61 4.71
N LEU A 212 -13.40 -14.41 5.03
CA LEU A 212 -13.31 -15.85 4.83
C LEU A 212 -12.91 -16.08 3.37
N PRO A 213 -11.93 -16.96 3.09
CA PRO A 213 -11.56 -17.25 1.72
C PRO A 213 -12.82 -17.73 1.01
N VAL A 214 -13.34 -16.89 0.10
CA VAL A 214 -14.48 -17.25 -0.72
C VAL A 214 -13.98 -18.40 -1.57
N ALA A 215 -14.42 -19.62 -1.24
CA ALA A 215 -14.09 -20.78 -2.07
C ALA A 215 -14.50 -20.44 -3.50
N PRO A 216 -13.62 -20.60 -4.50
CA PRO A 216 -13.96 -20.24 -5.87
C PRO A 216 -15.22 -21.02 -6.23
N VAL A 217 -16.32 -20.29 -6.47
CA VAL A 217 -17.55 -20.89 -6.97
C VAL A 217 -17.24 -21.22 -8.43
N VAL A 218 -16.73 -22.42 -8.68
CA VAL A 218 -16.63 -22.97 -10.04
C VAL A 218 -18.06 -23.22 -10.50
N SER A 219 -18.67 -22.19 -11.07
CA SER A 219 -19.92 -22.34 -11.79
C SER A 219 -19.59 -23.06 -13.08
N LEU A 220 -19.82 -24.37 -13.11
CA LEU A 220 -19.78 -25.15 -14.34
C LEU A 220 -20.91 -24.64 -15.24
N ILE A 221 -20.58 -23.72 -16.15
CA ILE A 221 -21.45 -23.37 -17.27
C ILE A 221 -21.50 -24.62 -18.14
N SER A 222 -22.61 -25.35 -18.08
CA SER A 222 -22.89 -26.42 -19.03
C SER A 222 -22.99 -25.82 -20.44
N ASP A 223 -22.07 -26.21 -21.32
CA ASP A 223 -22.10 -25.92 -22.76
C ASP A 223 -23.36 -26.53 -23.39
N ASP A 224 -24.45 -25.76 -23.49
CA ASP A 224 -25.58 -26.06 -24.36
C ASP A 224 -25.66 -25.00 -25.47
N VAL A 225 -24.79 -25.17 -26.47
CA VAL A 225 -24.76 -24.38 -27.70
C VAL A 225 -25.91 -24.83 -28.60
N VAL A 226 -27.03 -24.10 -28.57
CA VAL A 226 -28.13 -24.26 -29.53
C VAL A 226 -27.71 -23.63 -30.86
N THR A 227 -27.33 -24.47 -31.81
CA THR A 227 -27.12 -24.12 -33.22
C THR A 227 -28.47 -24.10 -33.95
N SER A 228 -29.04 -22.91 -34.21
CA SER A 228 -29.81 -22.59 -35.42
C SER A 228 -30.62 -21.30 -35.27
N SER A 229 -30.16 -20.23 -35.91
CA SER A 229 -31.01 -19.09 -36.29
C SER A 229 -30.43 -18.46 -37.55
N VAL A 230 -31.03 -18.82 -38.70
CA VAL A 230 -30.76 -18.20 -39.99
C VAL A 230 -31.55 -16.91 -40.05
N VAL A 231 -30.86 -15.76 -40.12
CA VAL A 231 -31.49 -14.44 -40.30
C VAL A 231 -31.52 -14.10 -41.80
N SER A 232 -32.73 -13.94 -42.34
CA SER A 232 -32.98 -13.49 -43.70
C SER A 232 -33.01 -11.95 -43.75
N LEU A 233 -32.14 -11.35 -44.55
CA LEU A 233 -32.09 -9.90 -44.78
C LEU A 233 -32.92 -9.54 -46.03
N THR A 234 -33.96 -8.73 -45.86
CA THR A 234 -34.62 -8.02 -46.97
C THR A 234 -34.15 -6.56 -47.00
N PRO A 235 -33.71 -6.03 -48.15
CA PRO A 235 -33.25 -4.65 -48.26
C PRO A 235 -34.41 -3.64 -48.21
N VAL A 236 -34.24 -2.57 -47.43
CA VAL A 236 -35.17 -1.42 -47.38
C VAL A 236 -34.70 -0.37 -48.39
N SER A 237 -35.59 0.03 -49.30
CA SER A 237 -35.32 1.09 -50.28
C SER A 237 -35.30 2.48 -49.64
N ALA A 238 -34.40 3.34 -50.11
CA ALA A 238 -34.24 4.72 -49.65
C ALA A 238 -35.43 5.62 -50.02
N PRO A 239 -35.86 6.55 -49.15
CA PRO A 239 -36.85 7.55 -49.52
C PRO A 239 -36.20 8.67 -50.34
N SER A 240 -36.96 9.12 -51.34
CA SER A 240 -36.60 10.18 -52.29
C SER A 240 -36.57 11.56 -51.62
N ALA A 241 -35.58 12.36 -52.00
CA ALA A 241 -35.48 13.77 -51.66
C ALA A 241 -36.64 14.56 -52.30
N ASN A 242 -37.42 15.28 -51.48
CA ASN A 242 -38.06 16.57 -51.76
C ASN A 242 -39.04 16.90 -50.63
N VAL A 243 -38.59 17.64 -49.61
CA VAL A 243 -39.50 18.38 -48.72
C VAL A 243 -38.92 19.77 -48.52
N GLY A 244 -39.70 20.78 -48.95
CA GLY A 244 -39.36 22.19 -48.87
C GLY A 244 -39.32 22.69 -47.43
N LEU A 245 -38.35 23.58 -47.16
CA LEU A 245 -38.18 24.26 -45.89
C LEU A 245 -39.27 25.34 -45.73
N MET A 246 -40.10 25.24 -44.68
CA MET A 246 -40.86 26.36 -44.13
C MET A 246 -40.13 26.90 -42.88
N PRO A 247 -40.15 28.23 -42.63
CA PRO A 247 -39.54 28.81 -41.44
C PRO A 247 -40.40 28.52 -40.21
N VAL A 248 -39.77 27.95 -39.17
CA VAL A 248 -40.37 27.70 -37.85
C VAL A 248 -40.30 29.00 -37.04
N ALA A 249 -41.46 29.44 -36.53
CA ALA A 249 -41.54 30.54 -35.56
C ALA A 249 -41.09 30.06 -34.18
N LEU A 250 -40.24 30.84 -33.51
CA LEU A 250 -39.85 30.59 -32.12
C LEU A 250 -41.02 30.93 -31.19
N GLU A 251 -41.61 29.92 -30.56
CA GLU A 251 -42.40 30.08 -29.34
C GLU A 251 -41.46 30.02 -28.13
N THR A 252 -41.47 31.08 -27.32
CA THR A 252 -40.81 31.11 -26.01
C THR A 252 -41.66 30.33 -25.01
N ALA A 253 -41.22 29.12 -24.66
CA ALA A 253 -41.85 28.33 -23.60
C ALA A 253 -41.49 28.90 -22.22
N SER A 254 -42.52 29.28 -21.46
CA SER A 254 -42.45 29.60 -20.03
C SER A 254 -42.39 28.32 -19.20
N VAL A 255 -41.37 28.19 -18.36
CA VAL A 255 -41.19 27.05 -17.44
C VAL A 255 -42.06 27.24 -16.21
N SER A 256 -43.05 26.36 -16.02
CA SER A 256 -43.74 26.17 -14.74
C SER A 256 -42.98 25.14 -13.90
N ALA A 257 -42.58 25.53 -12.69
CA ALA A 257 -41.97 24.64 -11.72
C ALA A 257 -43.02 23.70 -11.10
N SER A 258 -42.72 22.40 -11.09
CA SER A 258 -43.45 21.38 -10.32
C SER A 258 -42.45 20.74 -9.35
N PRO A 259 -42.78 20.59 -8.05
CA PRO A 259 -41.93 19.86 -7.12
C PRO A 259 -42.52 18.46 -6.90
N ASP A 260 -41.84 17.40 -7.33
CA ASP A 260 -41.75 16.18 -6.51
C ASP A 260 -40.71 15.15 -7.03
N ALA A 261 -40.12 14.46 -6.05
CA ALA A 261 -39.50 13.13 -6.06
C ALA A 261 -38.49 12.73 -7.18
N GLY A 262 -37.21 12.87 -6.84
CA GLY A 262 -36.28 11.72 -6.74
C GLY A 262 -36.09 10.78 -7.93
N GLU A 263 -35.41 11.24 -8.98
CA GLU A 263 -34.68 10.38 -9.91
C GLU A 263 -33.35 11.07 -10.28
N VAL A 264 -32.22 10.51 -9.84
CA VAL A 264 -30.90 11.02 -10.23
C VAL A 264 -30.57 10.46 -11.61
N VAL A 265 -30.93 11.21 -12.65
CA VAL A 265 -30.54 10.92 -14.03
C VAL A 265 -29.07 11.30 -14.21
N ILE A 266 -28.17 10.34 -14.02
CA ILE A 266 -26.75 10.46 -14.35
C ILE A 266 -26.64 10.25 -15.87
N PHE A 267 -26.56 11.34 -16.63
CA PHE A 267 -26.55 11.44 -18.10
C PHE A 267 -27.91 11.43 -18.81
N ALA A 268 -28.53 12.60 -18.90
CA ALA A 268 -29.38 12.90 -20.05
C ALA A 268 -28.46 13.15 -21.27
N PRO A 269 -28.58 12.38 -22.37
CA PRO A 269 -27.81 12.64 -23.58
C PRO A 269 -28.12 14.07 -24.05
N THR A 270 -27.07 14.85 -24.28
CA THR A 270 -27.21 16.23 -24.74
C THR A 270 -28.02 16.23 -26.04
N PRO A 271 -29.09 17.03 -26.17
CA PRO A 271 -29.86 17.10 -27.40
C PRO A 271 -28.92 17.40 -28.58
N GLN A 272 -29.02 16.65 -29.68
CA GLN A 272 -28.16 16.80 -30.87
C GLN A 272 -28.10 18.25 -31.39
N ALA A 273 -29.12 19.07 -31.11
CA ALA A 273 -29.14 20.49 -31.42
C ALA A 273 -28.04 21.33 -30.72
N GLN A 274 -27.48 20.85 -29.60
CA GLN A 274 -26.38 21.51 -28.89
C GLN A 274 -24.99 21.06 -29.34
N GLN A 275 -24.87 20.06 -30.22
CA GLN A 275 -23.62 19.70 -30.90
C GLN A 275 -23.33 20.59 -32.12
N ALA A 276 -23.95 21.76 -32.21
CA ALA A 276 -23.62 22.76 -33.21
C ALA A 276 -22.21 23.29 -32.94
N ALA A 277 -21.26 22.83 -33.77
CA ALA A 277 -19.86 23.23 -33.73
C ALA A 277 -19.71 24.75 -33.64
N LEU A 278 -18.85 25.20 -32.71
CA LEU A 278 -18.42 26.59 -32.58
C LEU A 278 -17.99 27.16 -33.95
N PRO A 279 -18.32 28.43 -34.26
CA PRO A 279 -17.95 29.04 -35.52
C PRO A 279 -16.43 29.03 -35.70
N ARG A 280 -15.98 28.44 -36.81
CA ARG A 280 -14.56 28.26 -37.14
C ARG A 280 -13.95 29.59 -37.58
N ALA A 281 -12.73 29.86 -37.13
CA ALA A 281 -11.91 30.91 -37.72
C ALA A 281 -11.42 30.47 -39.12
N ALA A 282 -11.55 31.34 -40.12
CA ALA A 282 -11.12 31.05 -41.49
C ALA A 282 -9.59 30.88 -41.55
N GLY A 283 -9.11 29.82 -42.23
CA GLY A 283 -7.69 29.64 -42.56
C GLY A 283 -6.91 28.58 -41.76
N LEU A 284 -7.56 27.82 -40.88
CA LEU A 284 -6.93 26.68 -40.19
C LEU A 284 -7.16 25.37 -40.97
N PRO A 285 -6.17 24.46 -41.02
CA PRO A 285 -6.32 23.15 -41.66
C PRO A 285 -7.43 22.34 -40.96
N GLU A 286 -8.20 21.60 -41.76
CA GLU A 286 -9.30 20.78 -41.23
C GLU A 286 -8.75 19.69 -40.30
N PRO A 287 -9.22 19.59 -39.04
CA PRO A 287 -8.87 18.45 -38.20
C PRO A 287 -9.50 17.19 -38.79
N SER A 288 -8.69 16.29 -39.31
CA SER A 288 -9.14 14.94 -39.64
C SER A 288 -9.37 14.17 -38.35
N ILE A 289 -10.64 13.99 -37.96
CA ILE A 289 -11.01 13.01 -36.94
C ILE A 289 -10.98 11.65 -37.63
N ILE A 290 -10.02 10.79 -37.27
CA ILE A 290 -10.01 9.40 -37.71
C ILE A 290 -11.05 8.66 -36.87
N VAL A 291 -12.26 8.56 -37.39
CA VAL A 291 -13.29 7.65 -36.86
C VAL A 291 -13.03 6.28 -37.47
N GLY A 292 -12.24 5.44 -36.80
CA GLY A 292 -12.13 4.03 -37.14
C GLY A 292 -13.45 3.34 -36.81
N ILE A 293 -14.16 2.88 -37.84
CA ILE A 293 -15.30 1.98 -37.67
C ILE A 293 -14.68 0.63 -37.30
N ILE A 294 -14.80 0.21 -36.03
CA ILE A 294 -14.38 -1.12 -35.63
C ILE A 294 -15.50 -2.08 -36.04
N GLU A 295 -15.35 -2.68 -37.23
CA GLU A 295 -16.26 -3.73 -37.69
C GLU A 295 -16.19 -4.93 -36.72
N ASP A 296 -17.35 -5.45 -36.34
CA ASP A 296 -17.55 -6.69 -35.56
C ASP A 296 -17.20 -6.72 -34.06
N LEU A 297 -17.11 -5.58 -33.36
CA LEU A 297 -17.28 -5.59 -31.90
C LEU A 297 -18.77 -5.50 -31.54
N THR A 298 -19.45 -6.65 -31.55
CA THR A 298 -20.81 -6.76 -31.00
C THR A 298 -20.80 -6.30 -29.53
N LEU A 299 -21.85 -5.62 -29.05
CA LEU A 299 -21.98 -5.21 -27.64
C LEU A 299 -21.80 -6.37 -26.63
N ALA A 300 -21.95 -7.62 -27.08
CA ALA A 300 -21.66 -8.83 -26.29
C ALA A 300 -20.15 -9.07 -26.06
N SER A 301 -19.28 -8.58 -26.95
CA SER A 301 -17.82 -8.55 -26.74
C SER A 301 -17.36 -7.44 -25.79
N PHE A 302 -18.26 -6.49 -25.50
CA PHE A 302 -18.15 -5.51 -24.41
C PHE A 302 -19.05 -5.88 -23.21
N SER A 303 -19.44 -7.15 -23.08
CA SER A 303 -19.88 -7.62 -21.75
C SER A 303 -18.77 -7.23 -20.78
N PRO A 304 -19.07 -6.52 -19.67
CA PRO A 304 -18.07 -6.28 -18.65
C PRO A 304 -17.53 -7.66 -18.31
N ALA A 305 -16.25 -7.89 -18.63
CA ALA A 305 -15.55 -9.04 -18.11
C ALA A 305 -15.92 -9.11 -16.62
N GLU A 306 -16.25 -10.31 -16.14
CA GLU A 306 -16.43 -10.57 -14.71
C GLU A 306 -15.51 -9.64 -13.94
N PRO A 307 -16.00 -8.87 -12.95
CA PRO A 307 -15.25 -7.77 -12.36
C PRO A 307 -13.86 -8.28 -12.07
N LEU A 308 -12.91 -7.93 -12.95
CA LEU A 308 -11.51 -8.20 -12.76
C LEU A 308 -11.26 -7.41 -11.51
N GLY A 309 -11.20 -8.12 -10.38
CA GLY A 309 -11.32 -7.56 -9.05
C GLY A 309 -10.52 -6.29 -9.05
N GLU A 310 -11.21 -5.17 -8.83
CA GLU A 310 -10.73 -3.80 -8.94
C GLU A 310 -9.21 -3.80 -8.90
N VAL A 311 -8.56 -3.63 -10.05
CA VAL A 311 -7.10 -3.66 -10.17
C VAL A 311 -6.60 -2.49 -9.35
N THR A 312 -6.50 -2.71 -8.05
CA THR A 312 -6.13 -1.69 -7.09
C THR A 312 -4.78 -1.22 -7.58
N SER A 313 -4.58 0.10 -7.63
CA SER A 313 -3.37 0.74 -8.15
C SER A 313 -2.07 0.38 -7.37
N ASN A 314 -2.11 -0.71 -6.59
CA ASN A 314 -1.00 -1.41 -5.94
C ASN A 314 -0.27 -2.42 -6.86
N GLU A 315 -0.81 -2.79 -8.02
CA GLU A 315 -0.46 -4.11 -8.55
C GLU A 315 0.79 -4.22 -9.44
N ILE A 316 1.41 -3.13 -9.91
CA ILE A 316 2.66 -3.24 -10.68
C ILE A 316 3.70 -2.20 -10.21
N SER A 317 4.25 -2.41 -9.01
CA SER A 317 5.35 -1.61 -8.46
C SER A 317 6.72 -2.29 -8.68
N TYR A 318 7.81 -1.55 -8.51
CA TYR A 318 9.16 -2.12 -8.58
C TYR A 318 9.42 -3.19 -7.51
N GLU A 319 8.73 -3.12 -6.37
CA GLU A 319 8.86 -4.08 -5.27
C GLU A 319 8.04 -5.36 -5.49
N ASN A 320 6.99 -5.29 -6.33
CA ASN A 320 6.13 -6.44 -6.61
C ASN A 320 6.74 -7.32 -7.72
N LEU A 321 7.68 -8.19 -7.32
CA LEU A 321 8.34 -9.12 -8.22
C LEU A 321 7.36 -10.08 -8.91
N GLU A 322 6.36 -10.59 -8.19
CA GLU A 322 5.41 -11.55 -8.72
C GLU A 322 4.58 -10.94 -9.84
N ALA A 323 4.06 -9.72 -9.65
CA ALA A 323 3.33 -9.02 -10.69
C ALA A 323 4.21 -8.66 -11.90
N ARG A 324 5.46 -8.25 -11.69
CA ARG A 324 6.40 -7.99 -12.80
C ARG A 324 6.67 -9.26 -13.62
N ARG A 325 6.83 -10.40 -12.96
CA ARG A 325 7.01 -11.70 -13.62
C ARG A 325 5.77 -12.16 -14.34
N ALA A 326 4.60 -12.03 -13.73
CA ALA A 326 3.32 -12.36 -14.35
C ALA A 326 3.10 -11.51 -15.62
N LEU A 327 3.35 -10.20 -15.53
CA LEU A 327 3.26 -9.29 -16.67
C LEU A 327 4.25 -9.64 -17.78
N ARG A 328 5.52 -9.94 -17.44
CA ARG A 328 6.52 -10.35 -18.44
C ARG A 328 6.14 -11.68 -19.10
N ALA A 329 5.64 -12.64 -18.34
CA ALA A 329 5.21 -13.94 -18.86
C ALA A 329 3.98 -13.83 -19.77
N GLN A 330 3.08 -12.90 -19.46
CA GLN A 330 1.86 -12.66 -20.25
C GLN A 330 2.16 -11.84 -21.52
N ASP A 331 2.92 -10.75 -21.40
CA ASP A 331 3.29 -9.87 -22.52
C ASP A 331 4.68 -9.24 -22.30
N ALA A 332 5.71 -9.89 -22.86
CA ALA A 332 7.09 -9.43 -22.77
C ALA A 332 7.33 -8.08 -23.48
N ALA A 333 6.57 -7.77 -24.54
CA ALA A 333 6.75 -6.53 -25.31
C ALA A 333 6.17 -5.32 -24.55
N LEU A 334 4.99 -5.48 -23.96
CA LEU A 334 4.42 -4.49 -23.04
C LEU A 334 5.32 -4.29 -21.83
N PHE A 335 5.81 -5.38 -21.21
CA PHE A 335 6.74 -5.30 -20.10
C PHE A 335 7.99 -4.48 -20.44
N ALA A 336 8.63 -4.75 -21.59
CA ALA A 336 9.80 -4.00 -22.04
C ALA A 336 9.48 -2.51 -22.26
N THR A 337 8.30 -2.21 -22.80
CA THR A 337 7.83 -0.82 -22.99
C THR A 337 7.67 -0.10 -21.65
N LEU A 338 7.07 -0.75 -20.66
CA LEU A 338 6.87 -0.19 -19.31
C LEU A 338 8.18 0.00 -18.54
N VAL A 339 9.13 -0.92 -18.68
CA VAL A 339 10.49 -0.74 -18.17
C VAL A 339 11.15 0.46 -18.84
N GLY A 340 11.02 0.60 -20.16
CA GLY A 340 11.58 1.71 -20.93
C GLY A 340 10.98 3.08 -20.55
N SER A 341 9.69 3.13 -20.22
CA SER A 341 9.01 4.34 -19.76
C SER A 341 9.26 4.68 -18.29
N GLY A 342 9.92 3.80 -17.54
CA GLY A 342 10.22 4.01 -16.12
C GLY A 342 9.08 3.67 -15.16
N ALA A 343 8.11 2.86 -15.59
CA ALA A 343 6.98 2.46 -14.73
C ALA A 343 7.44 1.69 -13.47
N PHE A 344 8.61 1.07 -13.53
CA PHE A 344 9.21 0.31 -12.42
C PHE A 344 10.44 0.97 -11.82
N ASP A 345 10.67 2.26 -12.07
CA ASP A 345 11.86 2.91 -11.52
C ASP A 345 11.73 3.10 -10.01
N PRO A 346 12.69 2.63 -9.21
CA PRO A 346 12.71 2.92 -7.79
C PRO A 346 13.00 4.42 -7.58
N PRO A 347 12.43 5.04 -6.54
CA PRO A 347 12.77 6.42 -6.21
C PRO A 347 14.26 6.53 -5.88
N SER A 348 14.89 7.66 -6.24
CA SER A 348 16.35 7.85 -6.14
C SER A 348 16.97 7.45 -4.79
N PRO A 349 16.37 7.74 -3.61
CA PRO A 349 16.91 7.31 -2.32
C PRO A 349 16.92 5.79 -2.09
N LEU A 350 16.08 5.03 -2.81
CA LEU A 350 15.92 3.58 -2.68
C LEU A 350 16.59 2.80 -3.81
N LEU A 351 17.09 3.47 -4.85
CA LEU A 351 17.67 2.85 -6.05
C LEU A 351 18.80 1.84 -5.72
N ALA A 352 19.72 2.20 -4.83
CA ALA A 352 20.82 1.33 -4.43
C ALA A 352 20.32 0.07 -3.70
N ALA A 353 19.32 0.20 -2.83
CA ALA A 353 18.72 -0.93 -2.13
C ALA A 353 17.93 -1.83 -3.10
N ALA A 354 17.16 -1.25 -4.03
CA ALA A 354 16.42 -1.99 -5.05
C ALA A 354 17.35 -2.82 -5.94
N LEU A 355 18.47 -2.24 -6.40
CA LEU A 355 19.50 -2.94 -7.15
C LEU A 355 20.16 -4.08 -6.35
N GLN A 356 20.52 -3.84 -5.09
CA GLN A 356 21.07 -4.87 -4.21
C GLN A 356 20.08 -6.02 -4.00
N THR A 357 18.78 -5.72 -3.84
CA THR A 357 17.71 -6.73 -3.70
C THR A 357 17.61 -7.61 -4.94
N GLU A 358 17.57 -7.03 -6.14
CA GLU A 358 17.51 -7.80 -7.40
C GLU A 358 18.76 -8.68 -7.56
N LEU A 359 19.95 -8.11 -7.38
CA LEU A 359 21.21 -8.86 -7.48
C LEU A 359 21.32 -9.96 -6.41
N SER A 360 20.79 -9.73 -5.21
CA SER A 360 20.83 -10.73 -4.13
C SER A 360 19.89 -11.88 -4.41
N ARG A 361 18.68 -11.60 -4.91
CA ARG A 361 17.71 -12.61 -5.32
C ARG A 361 18.28 -13.55 -6.39
N MET A 362 19.07 -13.02 -7.31
CA MET A 362 19.76 -13.80 -8.37
C MET A 362 21.04 -14.48 -7.87
N GLY A 363 21.40 -14.36 -6.59
CA GLY A 363 22.63 -14.94 -6.01
C GLY A 363 23.93 -14.20 -6.37
N CYS A 364 23.84 -13.09 -7.10
CA CYS A 364 24.97 -12.31 -7.57
C CYS A 364 25.54 -11.40 -6.45
N TYR A 365 24.68 -10.95 -5.53
CA TYR A 365 25.05 -10.17 -4.34
C TYR A 365 24.88 -10.99 -3.06
N THR A 366 26.00 -11.26 -2.38
CA THR A 366 26.06 -12.15 -1.21
C THR A 366 26.11 -11.40 0.13
N SER A 367 26.14 -10.07 0.11
CA SER A 367 26.13 -9.24 1.32
C SER A 367 24.70 -8.82 1.66
N GLY A 368 24.51 -8.25 2.86
CA GLY A 368 23.21 -7.72 3.26
C GLY A 368 22.79 -6.53 2.39
N VAL A 369 21.49 -6.41 2.13
CA VAL A 369 20.89 -5.23 1.48
C VAL A 369 20.86 -4.09 2.50
N ASP A 370 21.62 -3.03 2.25
CA ASP A 370 21.82 -1.91 3.18
C ASP A 370 21.67 -0.54 2.50
N GLY A 371 21.39 -0.51 1.19
CA GLY A 371 21.27 0.71 0.39
C GLY A 371 22.58 1.46 0.18
N LYS A 372 23.72 0.93 0.64
CA LYS A 372 25.05 1.56 0.45
C LYS A 372 25.74 0.99 -0.77
N TRP A 373 25.93 1.84 -1.78
CA TRP A 373 26.62 1.42 -3.00
C TRP A 373 28.14 1.48 -2.84
N GLY A 374 28.77 0.32 -2.69
CA GLY A 374 30.22 0.21 -2.49
C GLY A 374 30.91 -0.77 -3.43
N PRO A 375 32.20 -1.09 -3.21
CA PRO A 375 32.94 -2.04 -4.04
C PRO A 375 32.31 -3.44 -4.11
N GLY A 376 31.57 -3.86 -3.06
CA GLY A 376 30.83 -5.11 -3.06
C GLY A 376 29.69 -5.12 -4.09
N SER A 377 28.89 -4.05 -4.13
CA SER A 377 27.78 -3.88 -5.08
C SER A 377 28.28 -3.80 -6.52
N ARG A 378 29.38 -3.07 -6.77
CA ARG A 378 30.02 -3.05 -8.10
C ARG A 378 30.45 -4.45 -8.55
N ARG A 379 31.11 -5.22 -7.68
CA ARG A 379 31.50 -6.61 -7.99
C ARG A 379 30.30 -7.50 -8.31
N SER A 380 29.17 -7.34 -7.62
CA SER A 380 27.97 -8.11 -7.94
C SER A 380 27.34 -7.75 -9.29
N VAL A 381 27.45 -6.49 -9.73
CA VAL A 381 27.04 -6.10 -11.09
C VAL A 381 27.91 -6.81 -12.11
N GLY A 382 29.24 -6.80 -11.93
CA GLY A 382 30.16 -7.57 -12.78
C GLY A 382 29.77 -9.05 -12.86
N ARG A 383 29.59 -9.71 -11.70
CA ARG A 383 29.16 -11.12 -11.66
C ARG A 383 27.83 -11.38 -12.37
N TYR A 384 26.88 -10.47 -12.29
CA TYR A 384 25.60 -10.62 -12.97
C TYR A 384 25.76 -10.56 -14.50
N PHE A 385 26.52 -9.59 -15.01
CA PHE A 385 26.76 -9.47 -16.45
C PHE A 385 27.75 -10.52 -17.00
N ASP A 386 28.61 -11.09 -16.16
CA ASP A 386 29.45 -12.24 -16.54
C ASP A 386 28.61 -13.49 -16.89
N GLU A 387 27.36 -13.58 -16.41
CA GLU A 387 26.43 -14.67 -16.74
C GLU A 387 25.58 -14.39 -18.00
N ILE A 388 25.74 -13.21 -18.62
CA ILE A 388 24.96 -12.80 -19.80
C ILE A 388 25.89 -12.61 -20.99
N ASP A 389 25.80 -13.50 -21.97
CA ASP A 389 26.63 -13.44 -23.17
C ASP A 389 26.35 -12.17 -23.99
N GLY A 390 27.41 -11.39 -24.24
CA GLY A 390 27.38 -10.25 -25.17
C GLY A 390 26.67 -8.99 -24.66
N VAL A 391 26.34 -8.91 -23.36
CA VAL A 391 25.73 -7.73 -22.74
C VAL A 391 26.66 -7.15 -21.68
N GLU A 392 27.09 -5.91 -21.88
CA GLU A 392 27.85 -5.17 -20.88
C GLU A 392 26.94 -4.29 -20.01
N ALA A 393 27.35 -4.08 -18.76
CA ALA A 393 26.66 -3.17 -17.85
C ALA A 393 26.74 -1.73 -18.38
N VAL A 394 25.60 -1.03 -18.42
CA VAL A 394 25.57 0.41 -18.76
C VAL A 394 26.40 1.25 -17.79
N SER A 395 26.48 0.82 -16.53
CA SER A 395 27.27 1.45 -15.48
C SER A 395 27.57 0.45 -14.36
N GLN A 396 28.64 0.70 -13.61
CA GLN A 396 28.94 0.02 -12.35
C GLN A 396 28.41 0.81 -11.14
N ASP A 397 27.97 2.05 -11.36
CA ASP A 397 27.36 2.93 -10.36
C ASP A 397 25.83 2.74 -10.34
N PRO A 398 25.15 3.06 -9.22
CA PRO A 398 23.72 2.83 -9.12
C PRO A 398 23.01 3.87 -10.01
N SER A 399 22.39 3.41 -11.08
CA SER A 399 21.59 4.24 -11.98
C SER A 399 20.26 3.56 -12.31
N VAL A 400 19.28 4.37 -12.73
CA VAL A 400 17.97 3.88 -13.14
C VAL A 400 18.11 2.99 -14.38
N GLU A 401 19.00 3.35 -15.31
CA GLU A 401 19.30 2.57 -16.51
C GLU A 401 19.87 1.20 -16.16
N LEU A 402 20.77 1.12 -15.17
CA LEU A 402 21.29 -0.16 -14.67
C LEU A 402 20.16 -1.01 -14.07
N PHE A 403 19.27 -0.42 -13.30
CA PHE A 403 18.12 -1.12 -12.72
C PHE A 403 17.20 -1.68 -13.80
N ARG A 404 16.82 -0.85 -14.79
CA ARG A 404 16.00 -1.26 -15.93
C ARG A 404 16.67 -2.39 -16.73
N GLN A 405 17.99 -2.30 -16.97
CA GLN A 405 18.75 -3.34 -17.66
C GLN A 405 18.68 -4.68 -16.92
N ILE A 406 18.85 -4.67 -15.59
CA ILE A 406 18.75 -5.86 -14.74
C ILE A 406 17.33 -6.44 -14.74
N VAL A 407 16.30 -5.59 -14.64
CA VAL A 407 14.91 -6.03 -14.58
C VAL A 407 14.41 -6.62 -15.92
N LEU A 408 15.04 -6.27 -17.05
CA LEU A 408 14.73 -6.93 -18.32
C LEU A 408 15.18 -8.39 -18.36
N GLN A 409 16.18 -8.77 -17.57
CA GLN A 409 16.76 -10.12 -17.54
C GLN A 409 16.92 -10.60 -16.08
N ASP A 410 15.79 -10.80 -15.40
CA ASP A 410 15.76 -11.08 -13.96
C ASP A 410 15.77 -12.59 -13.61
N ASP A 411 15.84 -13.46 -14.62
CA ASP A 411 15.90 -14.92 -14.52
C ASP A 411 17.34 -15.47 -14.39
N ILE A 412 18.34 -14.59 -14.40
CA ILE A 412 19.75 -14.96 -14.24
C ILE A 412 19.99 -15.51 -12.82
N THR A 413 20.78 -16.58 -12.74
CA THR A 413 21.20 -17.16 -11.46
C THR A 413 22.71 -17.25 -11.41
N CYS A 414 23.35 -16.45 -10.56
CA CYS A 414 24.79 -16.49 -10.38
C CYS A 414 25.22 -17.72 -9.56
N PRO A 415 26.23 -18.48 -9.99
CA PRO A 415 26.73 -19.63 -9.26
C PRO A 415 27.30 -19.20 -7.91
N ALA A 416 27.07 -20.01 -6.88
CA ALA A 416 27.64 -19.75 -5.55
C ALA A 416 29.17 -19.69 -5.65
N PRO A 417 29.84 -18.72 -5.00
CA PRO A 417 31.28 -18.65 -5.03
C PRO A 417 31.85 -19.92 -4.39
N VAL A 418 32.52 -20.75 -5.19
CA VAL A 418 33.25 -21.90 -4.69
C VAL A 418 34.39 -21.35 -3.85
N ALA A 419 34.31 -21.56 -2.53
CA ALA A 419 35.41 -21.19 -1.64
C ALA A 419 36.67 -21.90 -2.16
N ALA A 420 37.62 -21.12 -2.69
CA ALA A 420 38.87 -21.67 -3.15
C ALA A 420 39.48 -22.47 -1.99
N ALA A 421 39.74 -23.76 -2.23
CA ALA A 421 40.36 -24.63 -1.25
C ALA A 421 41.61 -23.92 -0.71
N ALA A 422 41.68 -23.77 0.62
CA ALA A 422 42.76 -23.07 1.27
C ALA A 422 44.09 -23.63 0.76
N ALA A 423 44.85 -22.82 0.04
CA ALA A 423 46.16 -23.23 -0.46
C ALA A 423 46.98 -23.75 0.73
N PRO A 424 47.64 -24.92 0.63
CA PRO A 424 48.41 -25.47 1.72
C PRO A 424 49.46 -24.43 2.13
N ARG A 425 49.33 -23.95 3.37
CA ARG A 425 50.21 -22.96 3.97
C ARG A 425 51.62 -23.53 3.93
N ALA A 426 52.44 -23.07 2.98
CA ALA A 426 53.83 -23.47 2.89
C ALA A 426 54.51 -23.14 4.22
N THR A 427 54.86 -24.18 4.98
CA THR A 427 55.66 -24.08 6.20
C THR A 427 57.06 -23.69 5.77
N ALA A 428 57.31 -22.38 5.70
CA ALA A 428 58.66 -21.86 5.60
C ALA A 428 59.45 -22.34 6.82
N LYS A 429 60.31 -23.36 6.63
CA LYS A 429 61.33 -23.77 7.58
C LYS A 429 62.22 -22.56 7.84
N ARG A 430 62.00 -21.92 9.00
CA ARG A 430 62.84 -20.85 9.52
C ARG A 430 64.15 -21.49 9.98
N SER A 431 65.12 -21.55 9.09
CA SER A 431 66.50 -21.94 9.42
C SER A 431 67.07 -20.95 10.43
N SER A 432 67.37 -21.46 11.61
CA SER A 432 68.12 -20.78 12.66
C SER A 432 69.60 -20.65 12.24
N SER A 433 70.04 -19.46 11.87
CA SER A 433 71.45 -19.08 12.04
C SER A 433 71.52 -18.00 13.10
N GLY A 434 72.09 -18.36 14.25
CA GLY A 434 72.32 -17.45 15.35
C GLY A 434 73.35 -16.38 14.98
N THR A 435 73.15 -15.17 15.51
CA THR A 435 74.26 -14.29 15.88
C THR A 435 73.86 -13.55 17.14
N THR A 436 74.63 -13.82 18.17
CA THR A 436 74.61 -13.25 19.52
C THR A 436 74.83 -11.75 19.52
N SER A 437 73.97 -10.98 20.21
CA SER A 437 74.40 -9.79 20.95
C SER A 437 73.47 -9.49 22.13
N ARG A 438 73.91 -10.03 23.27
CA ARG A 438 73.85 -9.52 24.65
C ARG A 438 73.28 -8.09 24.84
N ALA A 439 72.14 -7.96 25.53
CA ALA A 439 71.84 -6.80 26.38
C ALA A 439 70.77 -7.10 27.45
N ALA A 440 71.26 -7.17 28.69
CA ALA A 440 70.65 -6.93 30.00
C ALA A 440 69.12 -7.03 30.22
N THR A 441 68.77 -7.98 31.09
CA THR A 441 67.50 -8.19 31.79
C THR A 441 67.21 -7.10 32.84
N LYS A 442 65.96 -6.62 32.92
CA LYS A 442 65.32 -6.26 34.19
C LYS A 442 63.85 -6.72 34.17
N PRO A 443 63.37 -7.47 35.19
CA PRO A 443 62.03 -8.04 35.19
C PRO A 443 61.02 -7.02 35.72
N ARG A 444 59.87 -6.86 35.04
CA ARG A 444 58.76 -6.05 35.54
C ARG A 444 57.57 -6.93 35.91
N THR A 445 57.39 -6.95 37.22
CA THR A 445 56.34 -7.48 38.06
C THR A 445 54.92 -7.20 37.54
N THR A 446 54.07 -8.21 37.66
CA THR A 446 52.61 -8.15 37.52
C THR A 446 51.99 -7.28 38.60
N THR A 447 51.28 -6.21 38.23
CA THR A 447 50.39 -5.46 39.14
C THR A 447 48.93 -5.69 38.79
N ARG A 448 48.25 -6.29 39.78
CA ARG A 448 46.81 -6.50 39.95
C ARG A 448 46.05 -5.17 39.87
N ARG A 449 45.07 -5.06 38.97
CA ARG A 449 44.17 -3.89 38.81
C ARG A 449 43.07 -3.93 39.87
N ALA A 450 42.96 -2.85 40.65
CA ALA A 450 41.98 -2.65 41.71
C ALA A 450 40.65 -2.03 41.20
N ALA A 451 39.59 -2.26 41.97
CA ALA A 451 38.19 -1.89 41.72
C ALA A 451 37.92 -0.36 41.69
N PRO A 452 36.82 0.08 41.03
CA PRO A 452 36.45 1.50 40.92
C PRO A 452 35.78 2.06 42.19
N LYS A 453 36.08 3.34 42.49
CA LYS A 453 35.59 4.14 43.63
C LYS A 453 34.34 4.96 43.25
N PRO A 454 33.38 5.24 44.16
CA PRO A 454 32.11 5.92 43.85
C PRO A 454 32.25 7.44 43.62
N ALA A 455 31.35 7.98 42.78
CA ALA A 455 31.26 9.37 42.36
C ALA A 455 30.74 10.33 43.46
N ALA A 456 31.29 11.54 43.49
CA ALA A 456 30.91 12.64 44.39
C ALA A 456 29.82 13.55 43.77
N LYS A 457 28.96 14.07 44.64
CA LYS A 457 27.83 14.98 44.33
C LYS A 457 28.29 16.36 43.84
N ALA A 458 27.59 16.90 42.85
CA ALA A 458 27.77 18.26 42.33
C ALA A 458 27.02 19.31 43.18
N ALA A 459 27.63 20.49 43.34
CA ALA A 459 27.09 21.65 44.06
C ALA A 459 26.52 22.72 43.07
N PRO A 460 25.61 23.61 43.52
CA PRO A 460 24.87 24.52 42.64
C PRO A 460 25.61 25.82 42.35
N LYS A 461 25.48 26.34 41.12
CA LYS A 461 25.97 27.68 40.74
C LYS A 461 24.87 28.74 40.85
N ARG A 462 25.22 29.84 41.51
CA ARG A 462 24.43 31.05 41.74
C ARG A 462 24.43 31.99 40.52
N THR A 463 23.37 32.80 40.54
CA THR A 463 22.97 33.98 39.75
C THR A 463 24.04 35.05 39.48
N ILE A 464 23.94 35.70 38.31
CA ILE A 464 24.36 37.09 38.08
C ILE A 464 23.25 37.83 37.33
N SER A 465 22.88 38.97 37.89
CA SER A 465 21.93 39.95 37.39
C SER A 465 22.69 41.10 36.72
N GLY A 466 22.13 41.67 35.64
CA GLY A 466 22.32 43.07 35.25
C GLY A 466 23.21 43.34 34.02
N GLY A 467 22.64 44.01 33.00
CA GLY A 467 23.42 44.65 31.93
C GLY A 467 22.62 45.09 30.71
N ARG A 468 22.13 46.34 30.75
CA ARG A 468 21.53 47.16 29.68
C ARG A 468 22.31 47.14 28.35
N LEU A 469 21.59 47.37 27.24
CA LEU A 469 21.86 48.21 26.03
C LEU A 469 21.03 47.60 24.87
N GLY A 470 20.04 48.23 24.22
CA GLY A 470 19.91 49.63 23.83
C GLY A 470 20.29 49.77 22.35
N GLY A 471 19.37 49.46 21.42
CA GLY A 471 19.58 49.59 19.97
C GLY A 471 18.32 50.10 19.27
N VAL A 472 18.46 51.23 18.56
CA VAL A 472 17.40 52.11 18.05
C VAL A 472 17.22 51.92 16.55
N PHE A 473 15.96 52.05 16.13
CA PHE A 473 15.50 52.29 14.77
C PHE A 473 16.22 53.46 14.08
N ARG A 474 16.77 53.22 12.89
CA ARG A 474 16.62 54.09 11.72
C ARG A 474 16.68 53.25 10.46
#